data_AF-A0A923W340-F1
#
_entry.id   AF-A0A923W340-F1
#
_cell.length_a   1.000
_cell.length_b   1.000
_cell.length_c   1.000
_cell.angle_alpha   90.00
_cell.angle_beta   90.00
_cell.angle_gamma   90.00
#
_symmetry.space_group_name_H-M   'P 1'
#
loop_
_entity.id
_entity.type
_entity.pdbx_description
1 polymer ?
#
loop_
_entity_poly.entity_id
_entity_poly.type
_entity_poly.pdbx_seq_one_letter_code
_entity_poly.pdbx_strand_id
1 'polypeptide(L)'
;MLLLAVAGALAGTAAQAQKDTGRYSMTRPSADGIGKSYLGREISGVMGWQGAAWLERDERQQEERADLLLRELGLQPGMAVADIGAGTGYYARRIAPLVGSGNSGGLVYATDVQPEMMKMLEDGAKKAGLTNIKPVLGGLQSVNLPGSSIDLALMVDVYHELEYPFEVLDSLVRALKPGGRIAFVEYRLEDPRVPIKPLHKMSEAQVRKEASVHALVWERTAHTLPWQHVVIFRKK
;
A
#
# COMPACT_ATOMS: atom_id res chain seq x y z
N MET A 1 -3.83 58.14 31.38
CA MET A 1 -4.96 57.31 31.88
C MET A 1 -6.00 57.30 30.77
N LEU A 2 -6.46 56.20 30.17
CA LEU A 2 -6.46 54.79 30.53
C LEU A 2 -6.58 53.99 29.21
N LEU A 3 -6.01 52.78 29.17
CA LEU A 3 -6.14 51.80 28.09
C LEU A 3 -7.60 51.37 27.85
N LEU A 4 -7.93 50.92 26.63
CA LEU A 4 -8.54 49.59 26.46
C LEU A 4 -8.40 49.07 25.02
N ALA A 5 -7.96 47.80 24.97
CA ALA A 5 -7.67 47.01 23.79
C ALA A 5 -8.93 46.42 23.16
N VAL A 6 -8.90 46.15 21.86
CA VAL A 6 -9.70 45.08 21.24
C VAL A 6 -8.78 44.28 20.33
N ALA A 7 -8.45 43.08 20.79
CA ALA A 7 -7.74 42.06 20.04
C ALA A 7 -8.66 41.50 18.94
N GLY A 8 -8.22 41.56 17.69
CA GLY A 8 -8.84 40.83 16.60
C GLY A 8 -8.46 39.36 16.70
N ALA A 9 -9.43 38.50 17.00
CA ALA A 9 -9.26 37.05 16.98
C ALA A 9 -9.04 36.57 15.54
N LEU A 10 -7.87 35.98 15.26
CA LEU A 10 -7.62 35.24 14.04
C LEU A 10 -8.41 33.92 14.08
N ALA A 11 -9.20 33.73 13.04
CA ALA A 11 -10.07 32.59 12.84
C ALA A 11 -9.29 31.30 12.58
N GLY A 12 -9.70 30.24 13.30
CA GLY A 12 -10.03 28.92 12.76
C GLY A 12 -8.92 28.07 12.13
N THR A 13 -8.55 26.99 12.82
CA THR A 13 -8.48 25.66 12.18
C THR A 13 -9.20 24.67 13.08
N ALA A 14 -10.48 24.46 12.81
CA ALA A 14 -11.19 23.31 13.37
C ALA A 14 -10.69 22.07 12.62
N ALA A 15 -9.91 21.23 13.29
CA ALA A 15 -9.73 19.85 12.88
C ALA A 15 -11.12 19.25 12.65
N GLN A 16 -11.39 18.85 11.41
CA GLN A 16 -12.67 18.32 11.01
C GLN A 16 -12.87 16.98 11.72
N ALA A 17 -13.66 16.99 12.80
CA ALA A 17 -13.99 15.79 13.56
C ALA A 17 -14.57 14.74 12.59
N GLN A 18 -13.83 13.64 12.42
CA GLN A 18 -14.21 12.53 11.57
C GLN A 18 -15.53 11.96 12.09
N LYS A 19 -16.58 12.00 11.26
CA LYS A 19 -17.86 11.36 11.59
C LYS A 19 -17.59 9.90 11.95
N ASP A 20 -18.00 9.50 13.15
CA ASP A 20 -18.01 8.09 13.53
C ASP A 20 -18.92 7.34 12.56
N THR A 21 -18.31 6.56 11.67
CA THR A 21 -19.02 5.79 10.65
C THR A 21 -19.30 4.36 11.12
N GLY A 22 -18.95 4.02 12.36
CA GLY A 22 -19.07 2.66 12.90
C GLY A 22 -18.23 1.62 12.16
N ARG A 23 -17.33 2.03 11.26
CA ARG A 23 -16.50 1.13 10.43
C ARG A 23 -15.39 0.42 11.20
N TYR A 24 -14.91 1.07 12.26
CA TYR A 24 -13.80 0.61 13.08
C TYR A 24 -14.30 0.38 14.50
N SER A 25 -13.76 -0.64 15.15
CA SER A 25 -13.96 -0.88 16.59
C SER A 25 -12.63 -0.87 17.30
N MET A 26 -12.60 -0.30 18.51
CA MET A 26 -11.41 -0.31 19.35
C MET A 26 -11.44 -1.50 20.31
N THR A 27 -10.31 -2.14 20.47
CA THR A 27 -10.07 -3.26 21.39
C THR A 27 -8.79 -3.01 22.17
N ARG A 28 -8.54 -3.80 23.23
CA ARG A 28 -7.21 -3.82 23.84
C ARG A 28 -6.23 -4.34 22.79
N PRO A 29 -5.10 -3.63 22.53
CA PRO A 29 -4.13 -4.08 21.54
C PRO A 29 -3.53 -5.43 21.93
N SER A 30 -3.41 -6.33 20.95
CA SER A 30 -2.52 -7.48 21.06
C SER A 30 -1.05 -7.05 20.98
N ALA A 31 -0.10 -7.99 21.16
CA ALA A 31 1.32 -7.66 21.19
C ALA A 31 1.83 -7.03 19.88
N ASP A 32 1.26 -7.44 18.75
CA ASP A 32 1.62 -6.94 17.41
C ASP A 32 0.54 -6.03 16.81
N GLY A 33 -0.52 -5.72 17.56
CA GLY A 33 -1.70 -4.99 17.08
C GLY A 33 -1.78 -3.57 17.60
N ILE A 34 -2.53 -2.73 16.89
CA ILE A 34 -2.76 -1.33 17.30
C ILE A 34 -4.05 -1.14 18.09
N GLY A 35 -4.78 -2.22 18.42
CA GLY A 35 -6.05 -2.14 19.15
C GLY A 35 -7.19 -1.52 18.34
N LYS A 36 -7.04 -1.41 17.02
CA LYS A 36 -8.08 -0.99 16.08
C LYS A 36 -8.43 -2.16 15.20
N SER A 37 -9.72 -2.43 15.04
CA SER A 37 -10.22 -3.53 14.22
C SER A 37 -11.05 -3.03 13.05
N TYR A 38 -10.96 -3.74 11.93
CA TYR A 38 -11.70 -3.48 10.71
C TYR A 38 -12.29 -4.78 10.18
N LEU A 39 -13.61 -4.79 9.94
CA LEU A 39 -14.35 -5.93 9.40
C LEU A 39 -13.98 -7.29 10.05
N GLY A 40 -13.77 -7.30 11.37
CA GLY A 40 -13.57 -8.49 12.18
C GLY A 40 -12.13 -8.96 12.36
N ARG A 41 -11.13 -8.24 11.84
CA ARG A 41 -9.71 -8.44 12.20
C ARG A 41 -9.15 -7.24 12.96
N GLU A 42 -8.20 -7.48 13.85
CA GLU A 42 -7.34 -6.42 14.40
C GLU A 42 -6.31 -6.00 13.33
N ILE A 43 -5.99 -4.70 13.29
CA ILE A 43 -4.95 -4.13 12.43
C ILE A 43 -3.59 -4.31 13.12
N SER A 44 -2.58 -4.74 12.36
CA SER A 44 -1.23 -4.90 12.90
C SER A 44 -0.54 -3.55 13.09
N GLY A 45 0.50 -3.55 13.91
CA GLY A 45 1.51 -2.50 13.88
C GLY A 45 2.21 -2.47 12.53
N VAL A 46 2.79 -1.31 12.21
CA VAL A 46 3.59 -1.12 11.00
C VAL A 46 5.01 -1.63 11.22
N MET A 47 5.63 -2.15 10.16
CA MET A 47 7.08 -2.31 10.14
C MET A 47 7.73 -0.91 9.98
N GLY A 48 8.32 -0.42 11.07
CA GLY A 48 9.05 0.86 11.06
C GLY A 48 10.27 0.84 10.12
N TRP A 49 10.70 2.01 9.66
CA TRP A 49 11.86 2.19 8.78
C TRP A 49 13.16 1.59 9.32
N GLN A 50 13.27 1.40 10.64
CA GLN A 50 14.40 0.70 11.26
C GLN A 50 14.51 -0.76 10.80
N GLY A 51 13.41 -1.37 10.33
CA GLY A 51 13.37 -2.71 9.75
C GLY A 51 13.70 -2.77 8.26
N ALA A 52 14.04 -1.65 7.61
CA ALA A 52 14.23 -1.57 6.15
C ALA A 52 15.17 -2.64 5.56
N ALA A 53 16.21 -3.05 6.28
CA ALA A 53 17.13 -4.10 5.84
C ALA A 53 16.43 -5.44 5.55
N TRP A 54 15.34 -5.75 6.25
CA TRP A 54 14.52 -6.94 6.02
C TRP A 54 13.91 -6.96 4.61
N LEU A 55 13.57 -5.79 4.06
CA LEU A 55 12.96 -5.67 2.73
C LEU A 55 13.92 -6.01 1.60
N GLU A 56 15.23 -5.87 1.85
CA GLU A 56 16.31 -6.07 0.87
C GLU A 56 17.12 -7.35 1.15
N ARG A 57 16.72 -8.17 2.13
CA ARG A 57 17.43 -9.41 2.50
C ARG A 57 17.57 -10.36 1.30
N ASP A 58 18.70 -11.07 1.22
CA ASP A 58 19.04 -11.91 0.08
C ASP A 58 18.05 -13.07 -0.11
N GLU A 59 17.56 -13.62 1.02
CA GLU A 59 16.64 -14.75 1.05
C GLU A 59 15.26 -14.40 0.47
N ARG A 60 14.89 -13.11 0.45
CA ARG A 60 13.57 -12.64 -0.03
C ARG A 60 13.26 -13.14 -1.43
N GLN A 61 14.26 -13.17 -2.31
CA GLN A 61 14.06 -13.66 -3.67
C GLN A 61 13.69 -15.14 -3.70
N GLN A 62 14.20 -15.95 -2.77
CA GLN A 62 13.89 -17.38 -2.69
C GLN A 62 12.56 -17.63 -1.97
N GLU A 63 12.28 -16.87 -0.91
CA GLU A 63 11.12 -17.01 -0.02
C GLU A 63 9.82 -16.43 -0.65
N GLU A 64 9.92 -15.26 -1.28
CA GLU A 64 8.77 -14.52 -1.82
C GLU A 64 8.68 -14.58 -3.34
N ARG A 65 9.76 -14.99 -4.03
CA ARG A 65 9.82 -15.14 -5.51
C ARG A 65 9.27 -13.92 -6.25
N ALA A 66 9.88 -12.76 -6.00
CA ALA A 66 9.50 -11.49 -6.64
C ALA A 66 9.45 -11.57 -8.18
N ASP A 67 10.28 -12.40 -8.80
CA ASP A 67 10.27 -12.68 -10.24
C ASP A 67 8.93 -13.31 -10.72
N LEU A 68 8.36 -14.22 -9.94
CA LEU A 68 7.04 -14.80 -10.24
C LEU A 68 5.94 -13.78 -10.02
N LEU A 69 6.03 -12.96 -8.97
CA LEU A 69 5.06 -11.91 -8.71
C LEU A 69 4.97 -10.96 -9.92
N LEU A 70 6.10 -10.46 -10.42
CA LEU A 70 6.12 -9.55 -11.57
C LEU A 70 5.47 -10.16 -12.82
N ARG A 71 5.57 -11.48 -13.02
CA ARG A 71 4.88 -12.19 -14.10
C ARG A 71 3.37 -12.21 -13.89
N GLU A 72 2.93 -12.45 -12.65
CA GLU A 72 1.50 -12.43 -12.30
C GLU A 72 0.85 -11.05 -12.49
N LEU A 73 1.60 -9.96 -12.34
CA LEU A 73 1.04 -8.62 -12.48
C LEU A 73 0.63 -8.29 -13.92
N GLY A 74 1.15 -9.01 -14.92
CA GLY A 74 0.83 -8.77 -16.33
C GLY A 74 1.26 -7.37 -16.78
N LEU A 75 2.41 -6.90 -16.27
CA LEU A 75 2.98 -5.58 -16.58
C LEU A 75 3.23 -5.44 -18.08
N GLN A 76 2.85 -4.29 -18.63
CA GLN A 76 3.07 -3.95 -20.03
C GLN A 76 3.88 -2.64 -20.13
N PRO A 77 4.67 -2.46 -21.21
CA PRO A 77 5.28 -1.17 -21.52
C PRO A 77 4.21 -0.07 -21.57
N GLY A 78 4.51 1.10 -21.00
CA GLY A 78 3.62 2.26 -20.98
C GLY A 78 2.62 2.30 -19.81
N MET A 79 2.53 1.25 -19.00
CA MET A 79 1.66 1.26 -17.83
C MET A 79 2.13 2.25 -16.76
N ALA A 80 1.17 2.90 -16.11
CA ALA A 80 1.35 3.59 -14.85
C ALA A 80 1.03 2.64 -13.69
N VAL A 81 2.03 2.32 -12.86
CA VAL A 81 1.89 1.38 -11.74
C VAL A 81 2.11 2.11 -10.43
N ALA A 82 1.27 1.88 -9.43
CA ALA A 82 1.51 2.34 -8.06
C ALA A 82 2.03 1.19 -7.19
N ASP A 83 3.17 1.39 -6.54
CA ASP A 83 3.73 0.53 -5.48
C ASP A 83 3.39 1.18 -4.14
N ILE A 84 2.43 0.61 -3.40
CA ILE A 84 1.88 1.17 -2.17
C ILE A 84 2.55 0.51 -0.97
N GLY A 85 3.02 1.31 0.00
CA GLY A 85 3.94 0.82 1.03
C GLY A 85 5.27 0.39 0.42
N ALA A 86 5.80 1.20 -0.51
CA ALA A 86 6.96 0.84 -1.31
C ALA A 86 8.22 0.59 -0.46
N GLY A 87 8.28 1.09 0.78
CA GLY A 87 9.41 0.95 1.68
C GLY A 87 10.67 1.49 1.03
N THR A 88 11.70 0.66 0.95
CA THR A 88 12.96 0.99 0.28
C THR A 88 12.85 1.07 -1.24
N GLY A 89 11.70 0.77 -1.85
CA GLY A 89 11.48 0.75 -3.31
C GLY A 89 11.88 -0.57 -3.99
N TYR A 90 11.90 -1.68 -3.25
CA TYR A 90 12.32 -3.00 -3.75
C TYR A 90 11.56 -3.42 -5.02
N TYR A 91 10.23 -3.30 -5.01
CA TYR A 91 9.38 -3.65 -6.17
C TYR A 91 9.37 -2.53 -7.20
N ALA A 92 9.25 -1.27 -6.79
CA ALA A 92 9.33 -0.13 -7.71
C ALA A 92 10.54 -0.19 -8.66
N ARG A 93 11.73 -0.51 -8.14
CA ARG A 93 12.95 -0.65 -8.97
C ARG A 93 12.92 -1.80 -9.96
N ARG A 94 12.15 -2.86 -9.68
CA ARG A 94 12.01 -4.03 -10.55
C ARG A 94 10.90 -3.84 -11.59
N ILE A 95 9.87 -3.08 -11.26
CA ILE A 95 8.75 -2.75 -12.15
C ILE A 95 9.17 -1.68 -13.18
N ALA A 96 9.92 -0.67 -12.74
CA ALA A 96 10.36 0.47 -13.55
C ALA A 96 10.94 0.09 -14.93
N PRO A 97 11.92 -0.82 -15.06
CA PRO A 97 12.45 -1.19 -16.37
C PRO A 97 11.45 -1.95 -17.25
N LEU A 98 10.50 -2.69 -16.66
CA LEU A 98 9.50 -3.46 -17.41
C LEU A 98 8.50 -2.52 -18.08
N VAL A 99 7.95 -1.57 -17.32
CA VAL A 99 6.94 -0.63 -17.83
C VAL A 99 7.56 0.51 -18.63
N GLY A 100 8.84 0.84 -18.42
CA GLY A 100 9.55 1.89 -19.17
C GLY A 100 10.20 1.42 -20.47
N SER A 101 10.13 0.13 -20.79
CA SER A 101 10.82 -0.44 -21.96
C SER A 101 10.33 0.16 -23.28
N GLY A 102 11.21 0.21 -24.29
CA GLY A 102 10.87 0.64 -25.65
C GLY A 102 10.41 2.10 -25.79
N ASN A 103 10.89 3.01 -24.91
CA ASN A 103 10.46 4.43 -24.86
C ASN A 103 8.95 4.62 -24.63
N SER A 104 8.29 3.65 -23.99
CA SER A 104 6.84 3.64 -23.80
C SER A 104 6.31 4.69 -22.81
N GLY A 105 7.20 5.36 -22.06
CA GLY A 105 6.82 6.38 -21.09
C GLY A 105 6.12 5.82 -19.83
N GLY A 106 6.18 4.51 -19.59
CA GLY A 106 5.60 3.90 -18.39
C GLY A 106 6.27 4.40 -17.11
N LEU A 107 5.47 4.50 -16.06
CA LEU A 107 5.79 5.24 -14.84
C LEU A 107 5.45 4.40 -13.61
N VAL A 108 6.31 4.43 -12.59
CA VAL A 108 6.00 3.85 -11.27
C VAL A 108 5.80 4.96 -10.25
N TYR A 109 4.60 5.08 -9.69
CA TYR A 109 4.37 5.87 -8.49
C TYR A 109 4.71 5.01 -7.28
N ALA A 110 5.74 5.37 -6.52
CA ALA A 110 6.11 4.60 -5.34
C ALA A 110 5.76 5.40 -4.08
N THR A 111 4.86 4.87 -3.27
CA THR A 111 4.24 5.59 -2.16
C THR A 111 4.56 4.91 -0.84
N ASP A 112 5.00 5.69 0.15
CA ASP A 112 5.15 5.25 1.54
C ASP A 112 4.72 6.39 2.48
N VAL A 113 4.30 6.06 3.69
CA VAL A 113 3.92 7.04 4.72
C VAL A 113 5.11 7.51 5.56
N GLN A 114 6.22 6.76 5.54
CA GLN A 114 7.41 7.04 6.34
C GLN A 114 8.43 7.85 5.51
N PRO A 115 8.73 9.11 5.88
CA PRO A 115 9.72 9.94 5.18
C PRO A 115 11.10 9.29 5.04
N GLU A 116 11.52 8.49 6.02
CA GLU A 116 12.78 7.75 6.02
C GLU A 116 12.81 6.67 4.93
N MET A 117 11.70 5.95 4.74
CA MET A 117 11.57 5.00 3.62
C MET A 117 11.61 5.72 2.27
N MET A 118 10.95 6.87 2.17
CA MET A 118 10.98 7.70 0.96
C MET A 118 12.41 8.11 0.59
N LYS A 119 13.23 8.48 1.58
CA LYS A 119 14.64 8.82 1.35
C LYS A 119 15.44 7.61 0.82
N MET A 120 15.25 6.44 1.41
CA MET A 120 15.92 5.20 0.96
C MET A 120 15.49 4.81 -0.45
N LEU A 121 14.20 4.98 -0.77
CA LEU A 121 13.63 4.73 -2.08
C LEU A 121 14.26 5.61 -3.15
N GLU A 122 14.32 6.92 -2.90
CA GLU A 122 14.93 7.90 -3.79
C GLU A 122 16.40 7.59 -4.05
N ASP A 123 17.17 7.29 -2.99
CA ASP A 123 18.58 6.92 -3.10
C ASP A 123 18.77 5.63 -3.91
N GLY A 124 17.92 4.63 -3.66
CA GLY A 124 17.94 3.36 -4.39
C GLY A 124 17.61 3.55 -5.87
N ALA A 125 16.61 4.36 -6.20
CA ALA A 125 16.23 4.68 -7.58
C ALA A 125 17.37 5.40 -8.31
N LYS A 126 17.97 6.42 -7.66
CA LYS A 126 19.12 7.16 -8.19
C LYS A 126 20.32 6.25 -8.42
N LYS A 127 20.66 5.39 -7.45
CA LYS A 127 21.78 4.43 -7.57
C LYS A 127 21.58 3.45 -8.72
N ALA A 128 20.32 3.06 -8.98
CA ALA A 128 19.98 2.19 -10.10
C ALA A 128 19.85 2.93 -11.45
N GLY A 129 20.00 4.25 -11.48
CA GLY A 129 19.83 5.06 -12.70
C GLY A 129 18.39 5.08 -13.23
N LEU A 130 17.40 4.81 -12.38
CA LEU A 130 16.00 4.71 -12.78
C LEU A 130 15.34 6.08 -12.66
N THR A 131 14.87 6.62 -13.78
CA THR A 131 14.27 7.97 -13.88
C THR A 131 12.75 7.95 -13.96
N ASN A 132 12.15 6.78 -14.18
CA ASN A 132 10.70 6.58 -14.30
C ASN A 132 10.06 6.04 -13.01
N ILE A 133 10.67 6.32 -11.87
CA ILE A 133 10.07 6.14 -10.54
C ILE A 133 9.77 7.52 -9.98
N LYS A 134 8.50 7.76 -9.64
CA LYS A 134 8.01 8.97 -8.99
C LYS A 134 7.69 8.67 -7.51
N PRO A 135 8.54 9.09 -6.58
CA PRO A 135 8.25 9.01 -5.15
C PRO A 135 7.03 9.90 -4.81
N VAL A 136 6.13 9.41 -3.98
CA VAL A 136 4.98 10.16 -3.46
C VAL A 136 4.84 9.88 -1.97
N LEU A 137 4.95 10.92 -1.14
CA LEU A 137 4.65 10.76 0.29
C LEU A 137 3.15 10.53 0.47
N GLY A 138 2.80 9.32 0.92
CA GLY A 138 1.44 8.91 1.24
C GLY A 138 0.96 9.49 2.56
N GLY A 139 -0.32 9.31 2.85
CA GLY A 139 -0.92 9.57 4.16
C GLY A 139 -1.66 8.35 4.68
N LEU A 140 -1.99 8.36 5.97
CA LEU A 140 -2.64 7.21 6.64
C LEU A 140 -4.02 6.86 6.04
N GLN A 141 -4.70 7.82 5.43
CA GLN A 141 -6.05 7.68 4.84
C GLN A 141 -6.07 7.84 3.32
N SER A 142 -4.93 8.12 2.68
CA SER A 142 -4.88 8.41 1.23
C SER A 142 -3.50 8.16 0.66
N VAL A 143 -3.44 7.55 -0.52
CA VAL A 143 -2.19 7.32 -1.27
C VAL A 143 -1.67 8.56 -2.01
N ASN A 144 -2.43 9.67 -1.98
CA ASN A 144 -2.07 10.96 -2.57
C ASN A 144 -1.77 10.89 -4.09
N LEU A 145 -2.42 9.96 -4.78
CA LEU A 145 -2.32 9.82 -6.23
C LEU A 145 -3.45 10.59 -6.93
N PRO A 146 -3.18 11.19 -8.12
CA PRO A 146 -4.23 11.82 -8.90
C PRO A 146 -5.31 10.82 -9.34
N GLY A 147 -6.55 11.29 -9.51
CA GLY A 147 -7.64 10.45 -9.99
C GLY A 147 -7.37 9.90 -11.41
N SER A 148 -7.78 8.65 -11.67
CA SER A 148 -7.62 7.98 -12.98
C SER A 148 -6.21 8.06 -13.58
N SER A 149 -5.17 7.96 -12.74
CA SER A 149 -3.76 8.09 -13.12
C SER A 149 -3.03 6.76 -13.29
N ILE A 150 -3.52 5.68 -12.68
CA ILE A 150 -2.81 4.39 -12.64
C ILE A 150 -3.60 3.25 -13.27
N ASP A 151 -2.88 2.34 -13.92
CA ASP A 151 -3.40 1.11 -14.53
C ASP A 151 -3.39 -0.07 -13.55
N LEU A 152 -2.45 -0.06 -12.60
CA LEU A 152 -2.27 -1.10 -11.59
C LEU A 152 -1.81 -0.48 -10.26
N ALA A 153 -2.42 -0.87 -9.15
CA ALA A 153 -1.88 -0.69 -7.80
C ALA A 153 -1.39 -2.03 -7.25
N LEU A 154 -0.21 -2.03 -6.64
CA LEU A 154 0.42 -3.16 -5.98
C LEU A 154 0.55 -2.85 -4.49
N MET A 155 0.15 -3.79 -3.65
CA MET A 155 0.36 -3.78 -2.20
C MET A 155 1.02 -5.10 -1.83
N VAL A 156 2.29 -5.07 -1.40
CA VAL A 156 3.01 -6.27 -0.96
C VAL A 156 3.27 -6.19 0.54
N ASP A 157 2.64 -7.08 1.28
CA ASP A 157 2.74 -7.22 2.74
C ASP A 157 2.51 -5.90 3.49
N VAL A 158 1.53 -5.11 3.04
CA VAL A 158 1.22 -3.78 3.61
C VAL A 158 -0.24 -3.67 4.02
N TYR A 159 -1.16 -4.43 3.40
CA TYR A 159 -2.58 -4.18 3.56
C TYR A 159 -3.07 -4.51 4.97
N HIS A 160 -2.42 -5.48 5.63
CA HIS A 160 -2.67 -5.81 7.02
C HIS A 160 -2.28 -4.69 8.01
N GLU A 161 -1.31 -3.83 7.65
CA GLU A 161 -0.77 -2.74 8.47
C GLU A 161 -1.51 -1.40 8.30
N LEU A 162 -2.36 -1.27 7.29
CA LEU A 162 -3.07 -0.01 7.03
C LEU A 162 -3.99 0.33 8.21
N GLU A 163 -3.76 1.48 8.85
CA GLU A 163 -4.62 1.95 9.95
C GLU A 163 -6.04 2.32 9.48
N TYR A 164 -6.17 2.76 8.23
CA TYR A 164 -7.44 3.16 7.61
C TYR A 164 -7.64 2.45 6.26
N PRO A 165 -7.80 1.11 6.27
CA PRO A 165 -7.86 0.31 5.04
C PRO A 165 -9.01 0.72 4.13
N PHE A 166 -10.17 1.11 4.69
CA PHE A 166 -11.30 1.60 3.90
C PHE A 166 -10.93 2.87 3.13
N GLU A 167 -10.42 3.89 3.83
CA GLU A 167 -10.08 5.18 3.22
C GLU A 167 -8.95 5.04 2.18
N VAL A 168 -7.95 4.21 2.46
CA VAL A 168 -6.84 3.93 1.53
C VAL A 168 -7.35 3.21 0.27
N LEU A 169 -8.16 2.15 0.40
CA LEU A 169 -8.74 1.47 -0.76
C LEU A 169 -9.67 2.39 -1.56
N ASP A 170 -10.46 3.22 -0.90
CA ASP A 170 -11.32 4.21 -1.56
C ASP A 170 -10.49 5.24 -2.35
N SER A 171 -9.36 5.69 -1.79
CA SER A 171 -8.39 6.54 -2.50
C SER A 171 -7.76 5.85 -3.71
N LEU A 172 -7.37 4.58 -3.57
CA LEU A 172 -6.84 3.78 -4.67
C LEU A 172 -7.87 3.57 -5.78
N VAL A 173 -9.13 3.28 -5.44
CA VAL A 173 -10.20 3.14 -6.43
C VAL A 173 -10.41 4.44 -7.21
N ARG A 174 -10.27 5.62 -6.59
CA ARG A 174 -10.28 6.90 -7.33
C ARG A 174 -9.07 7.06 -8.24
N ALA A 175 -7.89 6.66 -7.80
CA ALA A 175 -6.64 6.77 -8.56
C ALA A 175 -6.60 5.83 -9.78
N LEU A 176 -7.27 4.69 -9.73
CA LEU A 176 -7.34 3.75 -10.85
C LEU A 176 -8.12 4.30 -12.04
N LYS A 177 -7.57 4.12 -13.23
CA LYS A 177 -8.30 4.27 -14.50
C LYS A 177 -9.46 3.25 -14.59
N PRO A 178 -10.48 3.50 -15.42
CA PRO A 178 -11.47 2.48 -15.75
C PRO A 178 -10.80 1.18 -16.21
N GLY A 179 -11.19 0.04 -15.64
CA GLY A 179 -10.55 -1.26 -15.91
C GLY A 179 -9.17 -1.48 -15.27
N GLY A 180 -8.65 -0.51 -14.52
CA GLY A 180 -7.42 -0.66 -13.73
C GLY A 180 -7.56 -1.71 -12.62
N ARG A 181 -6.43 -2.22 -12.14
CA ARG A 181 -6.39 -3.35 -11.21
C ARG A 181 -5.73 -3.01 -9.86
N ILE A 182 -6.09 -3.74 -8.81
CA ILE A 182 -5.35 -3.79 -7.54
C ILE A 182 -4.88 -5.22 -7.33
N ALA A 183 -3.59 -5.39 -7.02
CA ALA A 183 -3.01 -6.65 -6.59
C ALA A 183 -2.67 -6.57 -5.09
N PHE A 184 -3.35 -7.40 -4.30
CA PHE A 184 -3.01 -7.64 -2.90
C PHE A 184 -2.06 -8.84 -2.86
N VAL A 185 -0.87 -8.63 -2.31
CA VAL A 185 0.11 -9.68 -2.11
C VAL A 185 0.36 -9.80 -0.63
N GLU A 186 -0.15 -10.85 -0.01
CA GLU A 186 -0.22 -10.98 1.44
C GLU A 186 0.19 -12.39 1.87
N TYR A 187 0.95 -12.49 2.97
CA TYR A 187 1.30 -13.79 3.55
C TYR A 187 0.06 -14.61 3.91
N ARG A 188 0.08 -15.89 3.56
CA ARG A 188 -1.05 -16.81 3.73
C ARG A 188 -1.32 -17.07 5.20
N LEU A 189 -2.46 -16.59 5.67
CA LEU A 189 -2.95 -16.91 7.03
C LEU A 189 -3.31 -18.40 7.16
N GLU A 190 -3.77 -19.02 6.08
CA GLU A 190 -4.21 -20.40 6.03
C GLU A 190 -3.05 -21.41 6.13
N ASP A 191 -1.81 -20.98 5.88
CA ASP A 191 -0.63 -21.85 5.95
C ASP A 191 0.17 -21.59 7.24
N PRO A 192 0.13 -22.50 8.23
CA PRO A 192 0.87 -22.36 9.48
C PRO A 192 2.39 -22.45 9.29
N ARG A 193 2.87 -22.95 8.13
CA ARG A 193 4.30 -23.10 7.84
C ARG A 193 4.96 -21.81 7.37
N VAL A 194 4.18 -20.81 6.95
CA VAL A 194 4.71 -19.49 6.59
C VAL A 194 5.28 -18.84 7.87
N PRO A 195 6.58 -18.53 7.95
CA PRO A 195 7.24 -18.14 9.21
C PRO A 195 7.04 -16.66 9.57
N ILE A 196 5.80 -16.16 9.41
CA ILE A 196 5.39 -14.79 9.69
C ILE A 196 4.41 -14.76 10.85
N LYS A 197 4.43 -13.67 11.63
CA LYS A 197 3.51 -13.48 12.76
C LYS A 197 2.04 -13.48 12.29
N PRO A 198 1.10 -14.05 13.05
CA PRO A 198 -0.29 -14.19 12.61
C PRO A 198 -0.98 -12.88 12.19
N LEU A 199 -0.72 -11.77 12.90
CA LEU A 199 -1.35 -10.48 12.59
C LEU A 199 -0.79 -9.81 11.33
N HIS A 200 0.35 -10.30 10.84
CA HIS A 200 0.99 -9.87 9.58
C HIS A 200 0.66 -10.83 8.42
N LYS A 201 -0.40 -11.63 8.56
CA LYS A 201 -0.91 -12.54 7.54
C LYS A 201 -2.36 -12.22 7.26
N MET A 202 -2.81 -12.48 6.03
CA MET A 202 -4.19 -12.33 5.63
C MET A 202 -4.69 -13.59 4.94
N SER A 203 -5.95 -13.93 5.19
CA SER A 203 -6.64 -14.94 4.38
C SER A 203 -7.15 -14.31 3.09
N GLU A 204 -7.22 -15.09 2.01
CA GLU A 204 -7.85 -14.61 0.77
C GLU A 204 -9.30 -14.21 1.03
N ALA A 205 -10.01 -14.97 1.88
CA ALA A 205 -11.38 -14.67 2.26
C ALA A 205 -11.51 -13.28 2.91
N GLN A 206 -10.58 -12.91 3.79
CA GLN A 206 -10.58 -11.59 4.44
C GLN A 206 -10.26 -10.48 3.42
N VAL A 207 -9.25 -10.66 2.56
CA VAL A 207 -8.94 -9.69 1.49
C VAL A 207 -10.17 -9.47 0.59
N ARG A 208 -10.87 -10.55 0.20
CA ARG A 208 -12.09 -10.47 -0.61
C ARG A 208 -13.24 -9.80 0.12
N LYS A 209 -13.43 -10.08 1.40
CA LYS A 209 -14.44 -9.43 2.23
C LYS A 209 -14.21 -7.92 2.27
N GLU A 210 -12.98 -7.49 2.54
CA GLU A 210 -12.67 -6.06 2.66
C GLU A 210 -12.70 -5.34 1.31
N ALA A 211 -12.22 -5.95 0.23
CA ALA A 211 -12.31 -5.34 -1.10
C ALA A 211 -13.77 -5.22 -1.61
N SER A 212 -14.67 -6.10 -1.16
CA SER A 212 -16.07 -6.15 -1.63
C SER A 212 -16.91 -4.92 -1.29
N VAL A 213 -16.51 -4.13 -0.29
CA VAL A 213 -17.23 -2.90 0.09
C VAL A 213 -16.85 -1.70 -0.78
N HIS A 214 -15.93 -1.89 -1.73
CA HIS A 214 -15.49 -0.89 -2.70
C HIS A 214 -15.97 -1.22 -4.13
N ALA A 215 -15.77 -0.30 -5.07
CA ALA A 215 -16.10 -0.50 -6.50
C ALA A 215 -15.07 -1.41 -7.21
N LEU A 216 -14.84 -2.59 -6.63
CA LEU A 216 -13.90 -3.60 -7.09
C LEU A 216 -14.65 -4.91 -7.39
N VAL A 217 -14.17 -5.66 -8.37
CA VAL A 217 -14.61 -7.01 -8.69
C VAL A 217 -13.40 -7.91 -8.63
N TRP A 218 -13.53 -9.03 -7.92
CA TRP A 218 -12.48 -10.06 -7.90
C TRP A 218 -12.29 -10.60 -9.33
N GLU A 219 -11.06 -10.54 -9.82
CA GLU A 219 -10.69 -11.02 -11.15
C GLU A 219 -10.13 -12.45 -11.07
N ARG A 220 -9.14 -12.66 -10.20
CA ARG A 220 -8.52 -13.97 -9.95
C ARG A 220 -7.64 -13.93 -8.71
N THR A 221 -7.24 -15.12 -8.25
CA THR A 221 -6.15 -15.29 -7.27
C THR A 221 -5.07 -16.18 -7.89
N ALA A 222 -3.80 -15.78 -7.79
CA ALA A 222 -2.68 -16.64 -8.11
C ALA A 222 -2.02 -17.17 -6.84
N HIS A 223 -1.63 -18.46 -6.88
CA HIS A 223 -0.96 -19.16 -5.79
C HIS A 223 0.47 -19.58 -6.17
N THR A 224 1.07 -18.87 -7.13
CA THR A 224 2.40 -19.18 -7.69
C THR A 224 3.55 -18.81 -6.76
N LEU A 225 3.33 -17.92 -5.80
CA LEU A 225 4.34 -17.56 -4.80
C LEU A 225 4.42 -18.60 -3.67
N PRO A 226 5.58 -18.77 -3.01
CA PRO A 226 5.73 -19.76 -1.95
C PRO A 226 4.89 -19.42 -0.72
N TRP A 227 4.92 -18.16 -0.26
CA TRP A 227 4.34 -17.76 1.03
C TRP A 227 3.11 -16.88 0.94
N GLN A 228 2.85 -16.26 -0.21
CA GLN A 228 1.85 -15.21 -0.37
C GLN A 228 0.71 -15.63 -1.29
N HIS A 229 -0.48 -15.09 -1.03
CA HIS A 229 -1.54 -14.99 -2.02
C HIS A 229 -1.25 -13.82 -2.96
N VAL A 230 -1.65 -13.91 -4.23
CA VAL A 230 -1.72 -12.76 -5.14
C VAL A 230 -3.18 -12.60 -5.57
N VAL A 231 -3.94 -11.78 -4.85
CA VAL A 231 -5.38 -11.58 -5.08
C VAL A 231 -5.58 -10.33 -5.92
N ILE A 232 -6.14 -10.48 -7.12
CA ILE A 232 -6.27 -9.39 -8.09
C ILE A 232 -7.75 -9.00 -8.23
N PHE A 233 -7.99 -7.70 -8.12
CA PHE A 233 -9.29 -7.07 -8.35
C PHE A 233 -9.20 -6.09 -9.51
N ARG A 234 -10.32 -5.93 -10.22
CA ARG A 234 -10.51 -4.91 -11.23
C ARG A 234 -11.49 -3.85 -10.75
N LYS A 235 -11.23 -2.59 -11.06
CA LYS A 235 -12.18 -1.49 -10.85
C LYS A 235 -13.40 -1.66 -11.76
N LYS A 236 -14.59 -1.51 -11.18
CA LYS A 236 -15.88 -1.49 -11.89
C LYS A 236 -15.97 -0.31 -12.85
#